data_AF-A0ABD0P4Z5-F1
#
_entry.id   AF-A0ABD0P4Z5-F1
#
_cell.length_a   1.000
_cell.length_b   1.000
_cell.length_c   1.000
_cell.angle_alpha   90.00
_cell.angle_beta   90.00
_cell.angle_gamma   90.00
#
_symmetry.space_group_name_H-M   'P 1'
#
loop_
_entity.id
_entity.type
_entity.pdbx_description
1 polymer ?
#
loop_
_entity_poly.entity_id
_entity_poly.type
_entity_poly.pdbx_seq_one_letter_code
_entity_poly.pdbx_strand_id
1 'polypeptide(L)'
;EYLKAHEEFGMWLEKMHRALEPLLEMQLGLQEKLWQVDHLRVLHSDIQAQAQFLERLLDEAAALFNRTEDPSVDEKTQQGLQDAYDHIQ
;
A
#
# COMPACT_ATOMS: atom_id res chain seq x y z
N GLU A 1 9.88 8.47 14.71
CA GLU A 1 10.03 7.21 13.95
C GLU A 1 8.83 7.01 13.02
N TYR A 2 7.60 7.22 13.50
CA TYR A 2 6.38 7.34 12.69
C TYR A 2 6.52 8.02 11.31
N LEU A 3 6.95 9.29 11.23
CA LEU A 3 6.98 10.04 9.97
C LEU A 3 7.80 9.33 8.88
N LYS A 4 8.92 8.72 9.26
CA LYS A 4 9.77 7.98 8.34
C LYS A 4 9.07 6.69 7.88
N ALA A 5 8.45 5.95 8.80
CA ALA A 5 7.70 4.74 8.47
C ALA A 5 6.50 5.05 7.56
N HIS A 6 5.82 6.17 7.79
CA HIS A 6 4.73 6.66 6.96
C HIS A 6 5.20 7.01 5.53
N GLU A 7 6.33 7.73 5.41
CA GLU A 7 6.93 8.04 4.11
C GLU A 7 7.38 6.78 3.37
N GLU A 8 8.03 5.84 4.06
CA GLU A 8 8.46 4.56 3.49
C GLU A 8 7.26 3.73 3.00
N PHE A 9 6.17 3.70 3.77
CA PHE A 9 4.94 3.03 3.38
C PHE A 9 4.29 3.71 2.16
N GLY A 10 4.21 5.05 2.15
CA GLY A 10 3.67 5.81 1.02
C GLY A 10 4.46 5.58 -0.27
N MET A 11 5.80 5.54 -0.19
CA MET A 11 6.64 5.20 -1.34
C MET A 11 6.41 3.77 -1.83
N TRP A 12 6.22 2.82 -0.91
CA TRP A 12 5.91 1.43 -1.26
C TRP A 12 4.53 1.31 -1.93
N LEU A 13 3.50 2.00 -1.41
CA LEU A 13 2.17 2.07 -2.01
C LEU A 13 2.22 2.58 -3.45
N GLU A 14 2.89 3.71 -3.68
CA GLU A 14 3.06 4.28 -5.01
C GLU A 14 3.77 3.33 -5.98
N LYS A 15 4.77 2.59 -5.48
CA LYS A 15 5.44 1.55 -6.25
C LYS A 15 4.48 0.41 -6.62
N MET A 16 3.65 -0.05 -5.68
CA MET A 16 2.67 -1.11 -5.95
C MET A 16 1.62 -0.66 -6.94
N HIS A 17 1.11 0.56 -6.80
CA HIS A 17 0.17 1.15 -7.76
C HIS A 17 0.71 1.08 -9.19
N ARG A 18 1.94 1.54 -9.40
CA ARG A 18 2.59 1.49 -10.72
C ARG A 18 2.84 0.08 -11.23
N ALA A 19 3.12 -0.87 -10.33
CA ALA A 19 3.33 -2.26 -10.70
C ALA A 19 2.02 -2.97 -11.07
N LEU A 20 0.88 -2.52 -10.52
CA LEU A 20 -0.46 -3.03 -10.79
C LEU A 20 -1.16 -2.32 -11.94
N GLU A 21 -0.66 -1.17 -12.40
CA GLU A 21 -1.18 -0.52 -13.60
C GLU A 21 -1.27 -1.53 -14.75
N PRO A 22 -2.39 -1.56 -15.50
CA PRO A 22 -2.60 -2.57 -16.51
C PRO A 22 -1.45 -2.50 -17.52
N LEU A 23 -0.70 -3.60 -17.61
CA LEU A 23 0.16 -3.90 -18.76
C LEU A 23 -0.75 -4.03 -19.97
N LEU A 24 -1.10 -2.88 -20.56
CA LEU A 24 -2.04 -2.74 -21.66
C LEU A 24 -1.36 -3.19 -22.95
N GLU A 25 -0.97 -4.46 -22.99
CA GLU A 25 -0.37 -5.05 -24.17
C GLU A 25 -1.48 -5.73 -24.97
N MET A 26 -1.89 -5.04 -26.03
CA MET A 26 -2.77 -5.59 -27.07
C MET A 26 -2.06 -6.81 -27.69
N GLN A 27 -2.37 -8.00 -27.18
CA GLN A 27 -1.98 -9.33 -27.71
C GLN A 27 -0.68 -9.95 -27.18
N LEU A 28 -0.62 -10.20 -25.87
CA LEU A 28 0.35 -11.15 -25.32
C LEU A 28 0.02 -12.61 -25.67
N GLY A 29 1.05 -13.38 -25.97
CA GLY A 29 0.99 -14.84 -26.13
C GLY A 29 0.71 -15.57 -24.82
N LEU A 30 0.52 -16.89 -24.88
CA LEU A 30 0.18 -17.70 -23.71
C LEU A 30 1.28 -17.66 -22.64
N GLN A 31 2.55 -17.69 -23.04
CA GLN A 31 3.68 -17.70 -22.09
C GLN A 31 3.78 -16.39 -21.35
N GLU A 32 3.66 -15.27 -22.05
CA GLU A 32 3.70 -13.94 -21.47
C GLU A 32 2.53 -13.72 -20.50
N LYS A 33 1.34 -14.24 -20.82
CA LYS A 33 0.21 -14.23 -19.88
C LYS A 33 0.47 -15.06 -18.63
N LEU A 34 1.10 -16.23 -18.75
CA LEU A 34 1.47 -17.03 -17.59
C LEU A 34 2.48 -16.30 -16.70
N TRP A 35 3.48 -15.65 -17.31
CA TRP A 35 4.44 -14.82 -16.58
C TRP A 35 3.78 -13.63 -15.89
N GLN A 36 2.80 -12.98 -16.53
CA GLN A 36 2.02 -11.92 -15.88
C GLN A 36 1.28 -12.45 -14.66
N VAL A 37 0.66 -13.63 -14.75
CA VAL A 37 -0.03 -14.25 -13.61
C VAL A 37 0.95 -14.54 -12.47
N ASP A 38 2.12 -15.13 -12.77
CA ASP A 38 3.13 -15.41 -11.75
C ASP A 38 3.69 -14.13 -11.12
N HIS A 39 3.88 -13.08 -11.91
CA HIS A 39 4.29 -11.77 -11.40
C HIS A 39 3.24 -11.16 -10.47
N LEU A 40 1.97 -11.16 -10.87
CA LEU A 40 0.86 -10.64 -10.07
C LEU A 40 0.68 -11.42 -8.76
N ARG A 41 0.93 -12.74 -8.75
CA ARG A 41 0.93 -13.53 -7.51
C ARG A 41 2.01 -13.08 -6.53
N VAL A 42 3.20 -12.75 -7.02
CA VAL A 42 4.28 -12.23 -6.18
C VAL A 42 3.90 -10.86 -5.60
N LEU A 43 3.37 -9.96 -6.43
CA LEU A 43 2.90 -8.64 -5.97
C LEU A 43 1.79 -8.77 -4.92
N HIS A 44 0.80 -9.62 -5.17
CA HIS A 44 -0.29 -9.87 -4.23
C HIS A 44 0.23 -10.41 -2.89
N SER A 45 1.20 -11.33 -2.92
CA SER A 45 1.84 -11.82 -1.69
C SER A 45 2.60 -10.71 -0.93
N ASP A 46 3.27 -9.79 -1.64
CA ASP A 46 3.96 -8.65 -1.03
C ASP A 46 2.94 -7.70 -0.38
N ILE A 47 1.84 -7.40 -1.08
CA ILE A 47 0.75 -6.57 -0.57
C ILE A 47 0.16 -7.16 0.70
N GLN A 48 -0.17 -8.45 0.70
CA GLN A 48 -0.69 -9.14 1.89
C GLN A 48 0.30 -9.10 3.08
N ALA A 49 1.61 -9.16 2.82
CA ALA A 49 2.62 -9.11 3.86
C ALA A 49 2.71 -7.73 4.54
N GLN A 50 2.26 -6.66 3.87
CA GLN A 50 2.28 -5.30 4.42
C GLN A 50 1.11 -4.97 5.36
N ALA A 51 0.06 -5.80 5.42
CA ALA A 51 -1.14 -5.52 6.23
C ALA A 51 -0.81 -5.26 7.70
N GLN A 52 0.05 -6.09 8.30
CA GLN A 52 0.47 -5.93 9.70
C GLN A 52 1.29 -4.66 9.94
N PHE A 53 2.03 -4.20 8.93
CA PHE A 53 2.80 -2.97 9.05
C PHE A 53 1.89 -1.74 8.98
N LEU A 54 0.89 -1.75 8.10
CA LEU A 54 -0.15 -0.72 8.05
C LEU A 54 -0.92 -0.63 9.38
N GLU A 55 -1.38 -1.75 9.93
CA GLU A 55 -2.10 -1.79 11.21
C GLU A 55 -1.30 -1.09 12.32
N ARG A 56 -0.02 -1.45 12.45
CA ARG A 56 0.89 -0.84 13.44
C ARG A 56 1.12 0.65 13.19
N LEU A 57 1.19 1.06 11.93
CA LEU A 57 1.37 2.46 11.55
C LEU A 57 0.14 3.30 11.92
N LEU A 58 -1.06 2.77 11.69
CA LEU A 58 -2.32 3.41 12.08
C LEU A 58 -2.47 3.51 13.60
N ASP A 59 -2.11 2.45 14.33
CA ASP A 59 -2.09 2.47 15.80
C ASP A 59 -1.14 3.55 16.35
N GLU A 60 0.06 3.67 15.77
CA GLU A 60 1.03 4.71 16.15
C GLU A 60 0.49 6.12 15.81
N ALA A 61 -0.16 6.29 14.65
CA ALA A 61 -0.80 7.55 14.26
C ALA A 61 -1.89 7.96 15.25
N ALA A 62 -2.77 7.03 15.64
CA ALA A 62 -3.84 7.28 16.60
C ALA A 62 -3.27 7.62 17.99
N ALA A 63 -2.23 6.91 18.44
CA ALA A 63 -1.56 7.23 19.69
C ALA A 63 -0.91 8.63 19.68
N LEU A 64 -0.31 9.02 18.55
CA LEU A 64 0.25 10.36 18.36
C LEU A 64 -0.84 11.42 18.37
N PHE A 65 -1.92 11.24 17.59
CA PHE A 65 -3.05 12.17 17.56
C PHE A 65 -3.65 12.40 18.94
N ASN A 66 -3.90 11.34 19.70
CA ASN A 66 -4.41 11.43 21.07
C ASN A 66 -3.50 12.22 22.02
N ARG A 67 -2.20 12.31 21.72
CA ARG A 67 -1.22 13.00 22.54
C ARG A 67 -0.97 14.44 22.08
N THR A 68 -0.99 14.70 20.78
CA THR A 68 -0.57 15.98 20.20
C THR A 68 -1.72 16.80 19.63
N GLU A 69 -2.88 16.18 19.42
CA GLU A 69 -4.03 16.75 18.70
C GLU A 69 -3.65 17.29 17.31
N ASP A 70 -2.61 16.70 16.70
CA ASP A 70 -2.03 17.15 15.44
C ASP A 70 -2.91 16.71 14.26
N PRO A 71 -3.53 17.64 13.50
CA PRO A 71 -4.42 17.29 12.39
C PRO A 71 -3.72 16.54 11.24
N SER A 72 -2.38 16.55 11.17
CA SER A 72 -1.64 15.79 10.16
C SER A 72 -1.67 14.27 10.36
N VAL A 73 -2.12 13.80 11.52
CA VAL A 73 -2.28 12.38 11.85
C VAL A 73 -3.68 12.08 12.36
N ASP A 74 -4.66 12.92 11.99
CA ASP A 74 -6.06 12.73 12.36
C ASP A 74 -6.67 11.47 11.74
N GLU A 75 -7.86 11.10 12.24
CA GLU A 75 -8.60 9.92 11.78
C GLU A 75 -8.87 9.95 10.26
N LYS A 76 -9.06 11.14 9.69
CA LYS A 76 -9.29 11.29 8.25
C LYS A 76 -8.04 10.96 7.43
N THR A 77 -6.87 11.42 7.89
CA THR A 77 -5.59 11.10 7.25
C THR A 77 -5.28 9.61 7.35
N GLN A 78 -5.55 9.02 8.52
CA GLN A 78 -5.43 7.58 8.74
C GLN A 78 -6.35 6.78 7.80
N GLN A 79 -7.62 7.16 7.68
CA GLN A 79 -8.57 6.51 6.78
C GLN A 79 -8.14 6.62 5.32
N GLY A 80 -7.62 7.79 4.89
CA GLY A 80 -7.11 7.96 3.54
C GLY A 80 -5.96 7.01 3.20
N LEU A 81 -5.09 6.71 4.17
CA LEU A 81 -4.01 5.74 4.00
C LEU A 81 -4.53 4.30 3.91
N GLN A 82 -5.52 3.95 4.74
CA GLN A 82 -6.18 2.65 4.69
C GLN A 82 -6.90 2.45 3.35
N ASP A 83 -7.68 3.44 2.91
CA ASP A 83 -8.40 3.39 1.64
C ASP A 83 -7.44 3.23 0.45
N ALA A 84 -6.28 3.90 0.48
CA ALA A 84 -5.25 3.77 -0.55
C ALA A 84 -4.65 2.36 -0.59
N TYR A 85 -4.46 1.73 0.56
CA TYR A 85 -4.01 0.34 0.65
C TYR A 85 -5.08 -0.65 0.19
N ASP A 86 -6.33 -0.45 0.61
CA ASP A 86 -7.45 -1.31 0.23
C ASP A 86 -7.73 -1.26 -1.29
N HIS A 87 -7.36 -0.16 -1.95
CA HIS A 87 -7.49 -0.03 -3.41
C HIS A 87 -6.55 -0.97 -4.19
N ILE A 88 -5.41 -1.35 -3.61
CA ILE A 88 -4.40 -2.20 -4.27
C ILE A 88 -4.45 -3.67 -3.83
N GLN A 89 -5.27 -4.00 -2.84
CA GLN A 89 -5.48 -5.35 -2.34
C GLN A 89 -6.47 -6.13 -3.21
#